data_AF-A0A9E4ZE77-F1
#
_entry.id   AF-A0A9E4ZE77-F1
#
_cell.length_a   1.000
_cell.length_b   1.000
_cell.length_c   1.000
_cell.angle_alpha   90.00
_cell.angle_beta   90.00
_cell.angle_gamma   90.00
#
_symmetry.space_group_name_H-M   'P 1'
#
loop_
_entity.id
_entity.type
_entity.pdbx_description
1 polymer ?
#
loop_
_entity_poly.entity_id
_entity_poly.type
_entity_poly.pdbx_seq_one_letter_code
_entity_poly.pdbx_strand_id
1 'polypeptide(L)'
;MIWDELEAGSRVEAVKTFEVHMGMGAPVGSGTFNVEAGDTGEVTIKRKAGKLQWLVIKWDRLGRTFNLNADEFDLIKPAPE
;
A
#
# COMPACT_ATOMS: atom_id res chain seq x y z
N MET A 1 15.51 -1.77 -4.16
CA MET A 1 14.22 -2.42 -3.79
C MET A 1 13.16 -1.36 -3.99
N ILE A 2 11.92 -1.67 -4.38
CA ILE A 2 10.88 -0.64 -4.62
C ILE A 2 10.71 0.34 -3.44
N TRP A 3 10.98 -0.13 -2.23
CA TRP A 3 11.08 0.71 -1.02
C TRP A 3 12.01 1.93 -1.18
N ASP A 4 13.17 1.76 -1.81
CA ASP A 4 14.18 2.81 -1.95
C ASP A 4 13.80 3.84 -3.02
N GLU A 5 12.87 3.49 -3.91
CA GLU A 5 12.42 4.29 -5.05
C GLU A 5 11.17 5.12 -4.75
N LEU A 6 10.41 4.73 -3.71
CA LEU A 6 9.17 5.40 -3.33
C LEU A 6 9.39 6.33 -2.14
N GLU A 7 8.73 7.48 -2.13
CA GLU A 7 8.67 8.42 -1.01
C GLU A 7 7.21 8.80 -0.72
N ALA A 8 6.95 9.51 0.39
CA ALA A 8 5.63 10.09 0.59
C ALA A 8 5.31 11.08 -0.55
N GLY A 9 4.13 10.94 -1.16
CA GLY A 9 3.70 11.62 -2.38
C GLY A 9 3.92 10.82 -3.67
N SER A 10 4.72 9.74 -3.64
CA SER A 10 4.91 8.90 -4.84
C SER A 10 3.63 8.18 -5.25
N ARG A 11 3.41 8.10 -6.57
CA ARG A 11 2.32 7.33 -7.17
C ARG A 11 2.75 5.88 -7.40
N VAL A 12 1.82 4.96 -7.16
CA VAL A 12 2.01 3.53 -7.37
C VAL A 12 0.84 2.92 -8.11
N GLU A 13 1.09 1.78 -8.75
CA GLU A 13 0.09 0.94 -9.40
C GLU A 13 0.21 -0.49 -8.88
N ALA A 14 -0.92 -1.13 -8.61
CA ALA A 14 -0.98 -2.54 -8.23
C ALA A 14 -0.70 -3.44 -9.44
N VAL A 15 0.29 -4.33 -9.32
CA VAL A 15 0.67 -5.24 -10.41
C VAL A 15 -0.23 -6.48 -10.50
N LYS A 16 -0.91 -6.82 -9.39
CA LYS A 16 -1.82 -7.95 -9.29
C LYS A 16 -2.93 -7.64 -8.28
N THR A 17 -3.99 -8.44 -8.28
CA THR A 17 -5.04 -8.32 -7.25
C THR A 17 -4.53 -8.91 -5.93
N PHE A 18 -4.73 -8.19 -4.83
CA PHE A 18 -4.39 -8.66 -3.48
C PHE A 18 -5.32 -8.12 -2.42
N GLU A 19 -5.42 -8.87 -1.33
CA GLU A 19 -6.23 -8.53 -0.17
C GLU A 19 -5.47 -7.55 0.72
N VAL A 20 -6.16 -6.50 1.20
CA VAL A 20 -5.62 -5.55 2.16
C VAL A 20 -6.50 -5.47 3.40
N HIS A 21 -5.86 -5.33 4.54
CA HIS A 21 -6.51 -5.28 5.84
C HIS A 21 -6.41 -3.89 6.45
N MET A 22 -7.47 -3.47 7.15
CA MET A 22 -7.38 -2.28 7.99
C MET A 22 -6.32 -2.50 9.09
N GLY A 23 -5.41 -1.53 9.25
CA GLY A 23 -4.32 -1.62 10.23
C GLY A 23 -4.80 -1.80 11.68
N MET A 24 -3.89 -2.24 12.56
CA MET A 24 -4.17 -2.55 13.96
C MET A 24 -4.92 -1.43 14.69
N GLY A 25 -6.13 -1.74 15.18
CA GLY A 25 -7.01 -0.82 15.92
C GLY A 25 -8.45 -0.78 15.39
N ALA A 26 -8.71 -1.32 14.19
CA ALA A 26 -10.06 -1.48 13.68
C ALA A 26 -10.81 -2.61 14.42
N PRO A 27 -12.11 -2.46 14.72
CA PRO A 27 -12.91 -3.52 15.31
C PRO A 27 -12.82 -4.79 14.48
N VAL A 28 -12.56 -5.93 15.15
CA VAL A 28 -12.53 -7.25 14.51
C VAL A 28 -13.89 -7.51 13.87
N GLY A 29 -13.95 -7.44 12.54
CA GLY A 29 -15.21 -7.52 11.76
C GLY A 29 -15.34 -6.53 10.61
N SER A 30 -14.44 -5.54 10.48
CA SER A 30 -14.52 -4.54 9.42
C SER A 30 -13.79 -4.96 8.14
N GLY A 31 -14.54 -5.57 7.21
CA GLY A 31 -14.31 -5.59 5.75
C GLY A 31 -12.94 -6.02 5.25
N THR A 32 -12.88 -7.18 4.61
CA THR A 32 -11.81 -7.51 3.65
C THR A 32 -11.94 -6.60 2.42
N PHE A 33 -10.87 -5.93 2.02
CA PHE A 33 -10.82 -5.13 0.79
C PHE A 33 -9.84 -5.73 -0.19
N ASN A 34 -10.15 -5.65 -1.48
CA ASN A 34 -9.23 -6.06 -2.54
C ASN A 34 -8.73 -4.83 -3.28
N VAL A 35 -7.41 -4.72 -3.41
CA VAL A 35 -6.77 -3.88 -4.43
C VAL A 35 -6.75 -4.70 -5.71
N GLU A 36 -7.24 -4.14 -6.80
CA GLU A 36 -7.32 -4.81 -8.11
C GLU A 36 -6.08 -4.49 -8.94
N ALA A 37 -5.69 -5.39 -9.84
CA ALA A 37 -4.59 -5.11 -10.77
C ALA A 37 -4.89 -3.85 -11.60
N GLY A 38 -3.92 -2.92 -11.65
CA GLY A 38 -4.08 -1.62 -12.28
C GLY A 38 -4.67 -0.53 -11.40
N ASP A 39 -5.12 -0.84 -10.18
CA ASP A 39 -5.48 0.19 -9.20
C ASP A 39 -4.27 1.09 -8.95
N THR A 40 -4.52 2.39 -8.82
CA THR A 40 -3.49 3.38 -8.49
C THR A 40 -3.69 3.94 -7.10
N GLY A 41 -2.61 4.42 -6.51
CA GLY A 41 -2.64 5.04 -5.20
C GLY A 41 -1.44 5.94 -4.95
N GLU A 42 -1.52 6.68 -3.85
CA GLU A 42 -0.46 7.56 -3.38
C GLU A 42 0.13 7.03 -2.08
N VAL A 43 1.46 6.94 -2.01
CA VAL A 43 2.17 6.67 -0.77
C VAL A 43 2.00 7.87 0.15
N THR A 44 1.23 7.71 1.21
CA THR A 44 1.01 8.77 2.21
C THR A 44 2.04 8.74 3.34
N ILE A 45 2.59 7.57 3.65
CA ILE A 45 3.58 7.38 4.72
C ILE A 45 4.59 6.32 4.28
N LYS A 46 5.88 6.58 4.52
CA LYS A 46 6.98 5.62 4.43
C LYS A 46 7.64 5.52 5.80
N ARG A 47 7.64 4.33 6.43
CA ARG A 47 8.25 4.11 7.76
C ARG A 47 9.14 2.88 7.84
N LYS A 48 10.28 3.04 8.52
CA LYS A 48 11.21 1.96 8.86
C LYS A 48 11.47 1.93 10.36
N ALA A 49 11.32 0.76 10.98
CA ALA A 49 11.63 0.52 12.39
C ALA A 49 12.54 -0.71 12.51
N GLY A 50 13.85 -0.48 12.60
CA GLY A 50 14.85 -1.53 12.55
C GLY A 50 14.82 -2.26 11.20
N LYS A 51 14.42 -3.54 11.21
CA LYS A 51 14.26 -4.37 10.02
C LYS A 51 12.85 -4.31 9.40
N LEU A 52 11.88 -3.74 10.13
CA LEU A 52 10.51 -3.60 9.63
C LEU A 52 10.41 -2.38 8.73
N GLN A 53 9.78 -2.54 7.58
CA GLN A 53 9.49 -1.50 6.60
C GLN A 53 8.02 -1.62 6.18
N TRP A 54 7.31 -0.50 6.15
CA TRP A 54 5.95 -0.47 5.64
C TRP A 54 5.60 0.87 4.98
N LEU A 55 4.80 0.79 3.93
CA LEU A 55 4.19 1.92 3.23
C LEU A 55 2.73 2.02 3.66
N VAL A 56 2.19 3.23 3.73
CA VAL A 56 0.76 3.47 3.85
C VAL A 56 0.29 4.11 2.57
N ILE A 57 -0.57 3.41 1.83
CA ILE A 57 -0.96 3.79 0.48
C ILE A 57 -2.45 4.12 0.48
N LYS A 58 -2.80 5.33 0.05
CA LYS A 58 -4.17 5.72 -0.23
C LYS A 58 -4.52 5.25 -1.64
N TRP A 59 -5.37 4.25 -1.75
CA TRP A 59 -5.82 3.73 -3.04
C TRP A 59 -6.99 4.55 -3.58
N ASP A 60 -6.89 4.99 -4.82
CA ASP A 60 -7.84 5.95 -5.40
C ASP A 60 -9.25 5.35 -5.50
N ARG A 61 -9.36 4.11 -5.99
CA ARG A 61 -10.63 3.40 -6.13
C ARG A 61 -11.29 3.08 -4.78
N LEU A 62 -10.49 2.71 -3.77
CA LEU A 62 -11.00 2.36 -2.44
C LEU A 62 -11.26 3.61 -1.58
N GLY A 63 -10.67 4.76 -1.93
CA GLY A 63 -10.75 6.01 -1.16
C GLY A 63 -10.16 5.89 0.25
N ARG A 64 -9.30 4.89 0.50
CA ARG A 64 -8.84 4.47 1.83
C ARG A 64 -7.35 4.17 1.84
N THR A 65 -6.75 4.30 3.01
CA THR A 65 -5.34 4.00 3.26
C THR A 65 -5.16 2.60 3.83
N PHE A 66 -4.24 1.83 3.27
CA PHE A 66 -3.85 0.52 3.77
C PHE A 66 -2.34 0.40 3.90
N ASN A 67 -1.90 -0.44 4.84
CA ASN A 67 -0.48 -0.71 5.04
C ASN A 67 -0.02 -1.81 4.09
N LEU A 68 1.14 -1.64 3.47
CA LEU A 68 1.87 -2.71 2.79
C LEU A 68 3.20 -2.90 3.50
N ASN A 69 3.54 -4.15 3.80
CA ASN A 69 4.80 -4.55 4.40
C ASN A 69 5.84 -4.93 3.33
N ALA A 70 7.08 -5.16 3.75
CA ALA A 70 8.19 -5.46 2.84
C ALA A 70 7.94 -6.65 1.91
N ASP A 71 7.21 -7.64 2.39
CA ASP A 71 6.81 -8.87 1.71
C ASP A 71 5.69 -8.64 0.66
N GLU A 72 5.06 -7.47 0.70
CA GLU A 72 3.97 -7.06 -0.22
C GLU A 72 4.45 -5.99 -1.22
N PHE A 73 5.71 -5.57 -1.14
CA PHE A 73 6.27 -4.54 -2.02
C PHE A 73 6.34 -4.98 -3.48
N ASP A 74 6.47 -6.28 -3.74
CA ASP A 74 6.45 -6.83 -5.10
C ASP A 74 5.05 -6.78 -5.74
N LEU A 75 4.02 -6.35 -4.98
CA LEU A 75 2.64 -6.17 -5.45
C LEU A 75 2.40 -4.81 -6.09
N ILE A 76 3.37 -3.91 -6.03
CA ILE A 76 3.26 -2.55 -6.53
C ILE A 76 4.47 -2.18 -7.39
N LYS A 77 4.25 -1.25 -8.30
CA LYS A 77 5.31 -0.59 -9.09
C LYS A 77 5.11 0.93 -9.04
N PRO A 78 6.15 1.73 -9.34
CA PRO A 78 5.97 3.17 -9.49
C PRO A 78 5.01 3.45 -10.65
N ALA A 79 4.09 4.39 -10.45
CA ALA A 79 3.19 4.87 -11.50
C ALA A 79 3.62 6.28 -11.93
N PRO A 80 3.47 6.65 -13.22
CA PRO A 80 3.64 8.03 -13.65
C PRO A 80 2.64 8.96 -12.96
N GLU A 81 3.06 10.20 -12.72
CA GLU A 81 2.21 11.28 -12.20
C GLU A 81 1.05 11.62 -13.14
#